data_AF-A0A2D7M369-F1
#
_entry.id   AF-A0A2D7M369-F1
#
_cell.length_a   1.000
_cell.length_b   1.000
_cell.length_c   1.000
_cell.angle_alpha   90.00
_cell.angle_beta   90.00
_cell.angle_gamma   90.00
#
_symmetry.space_group_name_H-M   'P 1'
#
loop_
_entity.id
_entity.type
_entity.pdbx_description
1 polymer ?
#
loop_
_entity_poly.entity_id
_entity_poly.type
_entity_poly.pdbx_seq_one_letter_code
_entity_poly.pdbx_strand_id
1 'polypeptide(L)'
;MFKLIGCLTVLILTLTVGLLIALWMVTSGGLPREPLPLAPIDHPASPIDLPANWHLGEAEAAGSAEAWTSTVESWMTTAIQNGTLAKGSGFRCQSAPDGSLTLKVSLGIPEEDERHDYLKRGRYLNFTMTGEFYIAEGKVQKARLDEYRWGYIYTQQPGEVIDEETAKGIIERILGQLVELKFMPAGIQSLEHSPSQISVKLSPQ
;
A
#
# COMPACT_ATOMS: atom_id res chain seq x y z
N MET A 1 -3.86 -43.71 -29.15
CA MET A 1 -3.09 -43.59 -27.89
C MET A 1 -2.15 -42.38 -27.86
N PHE A 2 -1.23 -42.20 -28.81
CA PHE A 2 -0.26 -41.09 -28.77
C PHE A 2 -0.85 -39.66 -28.65
N LYS A 3 -1.99 -39.38 -29.29
CA LYS A 3 -2.69 -38.07 -29.15
C LYS A 3 -3.27 -37.84 -27.75
N LEU A 4 -3.75 -38.90 -27.10
CA LEU A 4 -4.31 -38.85 -25.74
C LEU A 4 -3.22 -38.66 -24.70
N ILE A 5 -2.08 -39.34 -24.89
CA ILE A 5 -0.88 -39.17 -24.06
C ILE A 5 -0.33 -37.75 -24.21
N GLY A 6 -0.24 -37.23 -25.45
CA GLY A 6 0.19 -35.85 -25.68
C GLY A 6 -0.70 -34.80 -24.98
N CYS A 7 -2.03 -34.93 -25.07
CA CYS A 7 -2.93 -34.03 -24.34
C CYS A 7 -2.79 -34.15 -22.82
N LEU A 8 -2.63 -35.36 -22.29
CA LEU A 8 -2.43 -35.60 -20.86
C LEU A 8 -1.12 -34.95 -20.38
N THR A 9 -0.04 -35.07 -21.15
CA THR A 9 1.25 -34.45 -20.81
C THR A 9 1.14 -32.93 -20.78
N VAL A 10 0.47 -32.31 -21.76
CA VAL A 10 0.25 -30.86 -21.79
C VAL A 10 -0.57 -30.41 -20.58
N LEU A 11 -1.63 -31.15 -20.22
CA LEU A 11 -2.46 -30.86 -19.05
C LEU A 11 -1.68 -30.92 -17.73
N ILE A 12 -0.84 -31.94 -17.56
CA ILE A 12 0.01 -32.08 -16.37
C ILE A 12 1.01 -30.92 -16.31
N LEU A 13 1.57 -30.54 -17.45
CA LEU A 13 2.55 -29.46 -17.52
C LEU A 13 1.90 -28.11 -17.17
N THR A 14 0.71 -27.81 -17.70
CA THR A 14 -0.03 -26.59 -17.36
C THR A 14 -0.48 -26.56 -15.90
N LEU A 15 -0.92 -27.69 -15.33
CA LEU A 15 -1.25 -27.78 -13.91
C LEU A 15 -0.03 -27.55 -13.02
N THR A 16 1.11 -28.14 -13.37
CA THR A 16 2.35 -28.00 -12.60
C THR A 16 2.89 -26.58 -12.66
N VAL A 17 2.89 -25.96 -13.85
CA VAL A 17 3.28 -24.56 -14.02
C VAL A 17 2.32 -23.62 -13.29
N GLY A 18 1.01 -23.85 -13.40
CA GLY A 18 0.00 -23.08 -12.67
C GLY A 18 0.18 -23.19 -11.15
N LEU A 19 0.46 -24.40 -10.65
CA LEU A 19 0.73 -24.64 -9.23
C LEU A 19 2.03 -23.96 -8.79
N LEU A 20 3.10 -24.00 -9.60
CA LEU A 20 4.37 -23.33 -9.29
C LEU A 20 4.22 -21.81 -9.23
N ILE A 21 3.44 -21.22 -10.15
CA ILE A 21 3.13 -19.79 -10.14
C ILE A 21 2.30 -19.44 -8.89
N ALA A 22 1.27 -20.22 -8.59
CA ALA A 22 0.45 -20.01 -7.38
C ALA A 22 1.29 -20.15 -6.10
N LEU A 23 2.14 -21.17 -6.02
CA LEU A 23 3.04 -21.37 -4.89
C LEU A 23 4.05 -20.22 -4.77
N TRP A 24 4.57 -19.72 -5.90
CA TRP A 24 5.47 -18.57 -5.92
C TRP A 24 4.77 -17.28 -5.46
N MET A 25 3.51 -17.06 -5.85
CA MET A 25 2.70 -15.94 -5.35
C MET A 25 2.41 -16.05 -3.86
N VAL A 26 2.10 -17.25 -3.36
CA VAL A 26 1.86 -17.50 -1.93
C VAL A 26 3.14 -17.35 -1.11
N THR A 27 4.28 -17.84 -1.60
CA THR A 27 5.55 -17.84 -0.86
C THR A 27 6.27 -16.50 -0.89
N SER A 28 6.16 -15.71 -1.97
CA SER A 28 6.69 -14.33 -2.04
C SER A 28 5.76 -13.28 -1.43
N GLY A 29 4.58 -13.69 -0.95
CA GLY A 29 3.51 -12.77 -0.54
C GLY A 29 2.98 -11.90 -1.68
N GLY A 30 3.27 -12.25 -2.94
CA GLY A 30 2.86 -11.49 -4.12
C GLY A 30 3.59 -10.16 -4.32
N LEU A 31 4.64 -9.89 -3.54
CA LEU A 31 5.32 -8.60 -3.57
C LEU A 31 6.27 -8.51 -4.78
N PRO A 32 6.20 -7.43 -5.58
CA PRO A 32 7.13 -7.18 -6.67
C PRO A 32 8.57 -6.88 -6.21
N ARG A 33 9.53 -7.10 -7.10
CA ARG A 33 10.95 -6.71 -6.93
C ARG A 33 11.24 -5.26 -7.31
N GLU A 34 10.38 -4.68 -8.12
CA GLU A 34 10.57 -3.33 -8.62
C GLU A 34 9.64 -2.36 -7.87
N PRO A 35 10.13 -1.17 -7.50
CA PRO A 35 9.31 -0.14 -6.90
C PRO A 35 8.30 0.40 -7.91
N LEU A 36 7.17 0.91 -7.42
CA LEU A 36 6.23 1.64 -8.26
C LEU A 36 6.91 2.91 -8.80
N PRO A 37 6.83 3.24 -10.10
CA PRO A 37 7.32 4.50 -10.61
C PRO A 37 6.46 5.64 -10.05
N LEU A 38 7.07 6.50 -9.24
CA LEU A 38 6.43 7.66 -8.64
C LEU A 38 6.83 8.91 -9.43
N ALA A 39 5.84 9.75 -9.73
CA ALA A 39 6.09 11.05 -10.35
C ALA A 39 6.93 11.94 -9.39
N PRO A 40 7.77 12.85 -9.92
CA PRO A 40 8.42 13.86 -9.10
C PRO A 40 7.39 14.72 -8.35
N ILE A 41 7.80 15.33 -7.24
CA ILE A 41 6.94 16.26 -6.49
C ILE A 41 6.91 17.58 -7.25
N ASP A 42 5.80 17.87 -7.93
CA ASP A 42 5.64 19.11 -8.71
C ASP A 42 5.54 20.35 -7.82
N HIS A 43 4.93 20.20 -6.64
CA HIS A 43 4.71 21.26 -5.67
C HIS A 43 5.23 20.86 -4.29
N PRO A 44 6.49 21.18 -3.95
CA PRO A 44 7.02 20.90 -2.62
C PRO A 44 6.30 21.77 -1.59
N ALA A 45 5.50 21.13 -0.73
CA ALA A 45 4.89 21.77 0.43
C ALA A 45 5.79 21.66 1.66
N SER A 46 5.56 22.52 2.66
CA SER A 46 6.20 22.33 3.96
C SER A 46 5.62 21.08 4.64
N PRO A 47 6.46 20.23 5.27
CA PRO A 47 5.99 19.14 6.10
C PRO A 47 5.04 19.61 7.20
N ILE A 48 4.15 18.71 7.63
CA ILE A 48 3.26 18.91 8.76
C ILE A 48 4.10 18.90 10.04
N ASP A 49 3.90 19.90 10.89
CA ASP A 49 4.48 19.90 12.23
C ASP A 49 3.68 18.94 13.12
N LEU A 50 4.24 17.76 13.36
CA LEU A 50 3.57 16.69 14.07
C LEU A 50 3.82 16.79 15.57
N PRO A 51 2.77 16.68 16.41
CA PRO A 51 2.95 16.62 17.85
C PRO A 51 3.92 15.52 18.25
N ALA A 52 4.77 15.79 19.25
CA ALA A 52 5.78 14.83 19.70
C ALA A 52 5.18 13.47 20.11
N ASN A 53 3.94 13.45 20.61
CA ASN A 53 3.19 12.27 21.01
C ASN A 53 2.25 11.70 19.92
N TRP A 54 2.27 12.22 18.69
CA TRP A 54 1.40 11.75 17.61
C TRP A 54 1.61 10.26 17.30
N HIS A 55 2.87 9.81 17.33
CA HIS A 55 3.23 8.40 17.10
C HIS A 55 2.71 7.42 18.18
N LEU A 56 2.26 7.94 19.33
CA LEU A 56 1.62 7.17 20.40
C LEU A 56 0.09 7.06 20.21
N GLY A 57 -0.48 7.67 19.16
CA GLY A 57 -1.93 7.69 18.92
C GLY A 57 -2.70 8.65 19.83
N GLU A 58 -2.00 9.48 20.61
CA GLU A 58 -2.62 10.42 21.56
C GLU A 58 -3.15 11.70 20.89
N ALA A 59 -2.53 12.10 19.78
CA ALA A 59 -2.84 13.33 19.07
C ALA A 59 -3.30 13.05 17.64
N GLU A 60 -4.10 13.97 17.11
CA GLU A 60 -4.51 14.01 15.71
C GLU A 60 -3.65 15.05 14.97
N ALA A 61 -3.36 14.76 13.70
CA ALA A 61 -2.64 15.67 12.82
C ALA A 61 -3.43 15.90 11.55
N ALA A 62 -3.45 17.15 11.08
CA ALA A 62 -4.14 17.53 9.87
C ALA A 62 -3.25 18.37 8.95
N GLY A 63 -3.38 18.17 7.65
CA GLY A 63 -2.64 18.92 6.63
C GLY A 63 -3.15 18.63 5.22
N SER A 64 -2.66 19.36 4.22
CA SER A 64 -3.00 19.08 2.83
C SER A 64 -2.33 17.80 2.33
N ALA A 65 -2.77 17.29 1.18
CA ALA A 65 -2.17 16.12 0.53
C ALA A 65 -0.69 16.33 0.21
N GLU A 66 -0.31 17.54 -0.20
CA GLU A 66 1.07 17.91 -0.47
C GLU A 66 1.90 17.94 0.81
N ALA A 67 1.34 18.49 1.91
CA ALA A 67 2.02 18.53 3.20
C ALA A 67 2.27 17.12 3.75
N TRP A 68 1.28 16.22 3.64
CA TRP A 68 1.44 14.80 3.96
C TRP A 68 2.48 14.13 3.07
N THR A 69 2.48 14.42 1.76
CA THR A 69 3.50 13.92 0.83
C THR A 69 4.90 14.31 1.27
N SER A 70 5.14 15.60 1.54
CA SER A 70 6.44 16.10 2.03
C SER A 70 6.86 15.47 3.36
N THR A 71 5.91 15.31 4.30
CA THR A 71 6.16 14.72 5.61
C THR A 71 6.63 13.28 5.50
N VAL A 72 5.88 12.46 4.75
CA VAL A 72 6.19 11.04 4.59
C VAL A 72 7.46 10.85 3.75
N GLU A 73 7.69 11.67 2.72
CA GLU A 73 8.92 11.61 1.91
C GLU A 73 10.18 11.87 2.77
N SER A 74 10.11 12.83 3.70
CA SER A 74 11.20 13.12 4.63
C SER A 74 11.51 11.92 5.53
N TRP A 75 10.48 11.25 6.05
CA TRP A 75 10.62 10.04 6.84
C TRP A 75 11.19 8.88 6.03
N MET A 76 10.70 8.69 4.82
CA MET A 76 11.21 7.65 3.91
C MET A 76 12.66 7.89 3.56
N THR A 77 13.06 9.14 3.28
CA THR A 77 14.46 9.48 2.99
C THR A 77 15.36 9.12 4.18
N THR A 78 14.94 9.46 5.39
CA THR A 78 15.67 9.11 6.62
C THR A 78 15.72 7.60 6.83
N ALA A 79 14.61 6.90 6.62
CA ALA A 79 14.52 5.44 6.76
C ALA A 79 15.37 4.69 5.73
N ILE A 80 15.50 5.22 4.51
CA ILE A 80 16.38 4.67 3.47
C ILE A 80 17.85 4.87 3.86
N GLN A 81 18.21 6.06 4.37
CA GLN A 81 19.57 6.33 4.84
C GLN A 81 19.98 5.44 6.02
N ASN A 82 19.03 5.16 6.92
CA ASN A 82 19.24 4.28 8.07
C ASN A 82 19.18 2.78 7.73
N GLY A 83 18.91 2.42 6.46
CA GLY A 83 18.82 1.03 6.02
C GLY A 83 17.58 0.28 6.52
N THR A 84 16.58 0.98 7.04
CA THR A 84 15.30 0.38 7.49
C THR A 84 14.27 0.27 6.36
N LEU A 85 14.50 0.94 5.24
CA LEU A 85 13.63 0.95 4.06
C LEU A 85 14.48 0.83 2.79
N ALA A 86 14.04 0.07 1.80
CA ALA A 86 14.81 -0.13 0.57
C ALA A 86 14.80 1.11 -0.33
N LYS A 87 15.88 1.31 -1.09
CA LYS A 87 15.99 2.40 -2.08
C LYS A 87 14.87 2.30 -3.13
N GLY A 88 14.27 3.41 -3.49
CA GLY A 88 13.13 3.44 -4.43
C GLY A 88 11.76 3.30 -3.75
N SER A 89 11.72 3.19 -2.42
CA SER A 89 10.50 3.43 -1.66
C SER A 89 10.11 4.91 -1.78
N GLY A 90 8.80 5.18 -1.76
CA GLY A 90 8.26 6.53 -1.88
C GLY A 90 6.76 6.58 -1.68
N PHE A 91 6.25 7.81 -1.53
CA PHE A 91 4.85 8.08 -1.24
C PHE A 91 4.36 9.32 -1.98
N ARG A 92 3.21 9.24 -2.63
CA ARG A 92 2.51 10.39 -3.19
C ARG A 92 1.07 10.37 -2.72
N CYS A 93 0.63 11.52 -2.25
CA CYS A 93 -0.75 11.77 -1.87
C CYS A 93 -1.24 12.98 -2.65
N GLN A 94 -2.37 12.84 -3.33
CA GLN A 94 -3.01 13.90 -4.09
C GLN A 94 -4.49 13.91 -3.73
N SER A 95 -5.04 15.10 -3.49
CA SER A 95 -6.49 15.26 -3.32
C SER A 95 -7.07 15.84 -4.60
N ALA A 96 -8.18 15.28 -5.05
CA ALA A 96 -8.93 15.81 -6.18
C ALA A 96 -10.06 16.75 -5.69
N PRO A 97 -10.54 17.67 -6.55
CA PRO A 97 -11.61 18.62 -6.19
C PRO A 97 -12.95 17.97 -5.85
N ASP A 98 -13.19 16.74 -6.35
CA ASP A 98 -14.39 15.96 -6.05
C ASP A 98 -14.36 15.31 -4.66
N GLY A 99 -13.28 15.50 -3.91
CA GLY A 99 -13.08 14.92 -2.59
C GLY A 99 -12.45 13.54 -2.60
N SER A 100 -12.08 12.99 -3.76
CA SER A 100 -11.32 11.75 -3.82
C SER A 100 -9.84 11.98 -3.45
N LEU A 101 -9.24 10.94 -2.86
CA LEU A 101 -7.84 10.90 -2.47
C LEU A 101 -7.11 9.84 -3.27
N THR A 102 -6.02 10.23 -3.93
CA THR A 102 -5.11 9.33 -4.63
C THR A 102 -3.87 9.10 -3.79
N LEU A 103 -3.63 7.84 -3.42
CA LEU A 103 -2.43 7.37 -2.76
C LEU A 103 -1.63 6.50 -3.73
N LYS A 104 -0.35 6.82 -3.93
CA LYS A 104 0.62 5.96 -4.63
C LYS A 104 1.76 5.66 -3.68
N VAL A 105 1.94 4.39 -3.35
CA VAL A 105 2.83 3.97 -2.28
C VAL A 105 3.72 2.84 -2.77
N SER A 106 5.01 2.95 -2.48
CA SER A 106 6.03 1.94 -2.73
C SER A 106 6.85 1.81 -1.45
N LEU A 107 6.78 0.67 -0.77
CA LEU A 107 7.49 0.43 0.49
C LEU A 107 8.34 -0.83 0.36
N GLY A 108 9.65 -0.65 0.26
CA GLY A 108 10.60 -1.72 0.03
C GLY A 108 11.23 -2.25 1.31
N ILE A 109 11.35 -3.57 1.40
CA ILE A 109 12.07 -4.27 2.47
C ILE A 109 13.54 -4.40 2.04
N PRO A 110 14.52 -3.89 2.81
CA PRO A 110 15.93 -4.05 2.49
C PRO A 110 16.33 -5.53 2.32
N GLU A 111 17.28 -5.81 1.42
CA GLU A 111 17.76 -7.19 1.20
C GLU A 111 18.43 -7.79 2.45
N GLU A 112 19.08 -6.93 3.23
CA GLU A 112 19.82 -7.29 4.44
C GLU A 112 18.95 -7.28 5.71
N ASP A 113 17.64 -6.98 5.62
CA ASP A 113 16.79 -6.91 6.82
C ASP A 113 16.41 -8.30 7.33
N GLU A 114 17.18 -8.79 8.32
CA GLU A 114 16.98 -10.10 8.91
C GLU A 114 15.68 -10.24 9.71
N ARG A 115 14.99 -9.14 10.02
CA ARG A 115 13.72 -9.13 10.76
C ARG A 115 12.54 -9.59 9.91
N HIS A 116 12.74 -9.78 8.61
CA HIS A 116 11.77 -10.26 7.65
C HIS A 116 12.20 -11.60 7.04
N ASP A 117 11.22 -12.38 6.60
CA ASP A 117 11.47 -13.64 5.87
C ASP A 117 12.29 -13.39 4.61
N TYR A 118 13.24 -14.29 4.34
CA TYR A 118 14.14 -14.20 3.17
C TYR A 118 13.41 -13.93 1.85
N LEU A 119 12.22 -14.50 1.68
CA LEU A 119 11.42 -14.35 0.45
C LEU A 119 10.82 -12.94 0.27
N LYS A 120 10.65 -12.19 1.36
CA LYS A 120 10.12 -10.83 1.38
C LYS A 120 11.23 -9.77 1.26
N ARG A 121 12.49 -10.13 1.52
CA ARG A 121 13.64 -9.21 1.41
C ARG A 121 13.86 -8.79 -0.06
N GLY A 122 14.19 -7.51 -0.25
CA GLY A 122 14.33 -6.91 -1.59
C GLY A 122 13.00 -6.86 -2.37
N ARG A 123 11.86 -6.86 -1.67
CA ARG A 123 10.53 -6.73 -2.28
C ARG A 123 9.82 -5.48 -1.81
N TYR A 124 8.83 -5.06 -2.60
CA TYR A 124 8.09 -3.82 -2.39
C TYR A 124 6.61 -4.11 -2.19
N LEU A 125 6.02 -3.50 -1.17
CA LEU A 125 4.58 -3.29 -1.10
C LEU A 125 4.24 -2.09 -1.98
N ASN A 126 3.73 -2.38 -3.17
CA ASN A 126 3.29 -1.37 -4.13
C ASN A 126 1.77 -1.31 -4.17
N PHE A 127 1.19 -0.13 -4.00
CA PHE A 127 -0.22 0.07 -4.30
C PHE A 127 -0.50 1.48 -4.81
N THR A 128 -1.51 1.56 -5.67
CA THR A 128 -2.19 2.79 -6.06
C THR A 128 -3.65 2.64 -5.67
N MET A 129 -4.20 3.66 -5.02
CA MET A 129 -5.60 3.68 -4.65
C MET A 129 -6.13 5.10 -4.81
N THR A 130 -7.24 5.23 -5.53
CA THR A 130 -7.95 6.49 -5.73
C THR A 130 -9.38 6.32 -5.25
N GLY A 131 -9.85 7.22 -4.40
CA GLY A 131 -11.25 7.22 -3.98
C GLY A 131 -11.50 7.92 -2.66
N GLU A 132 -12.67 7.69 -2.08
CA GLU A 132 -13.08 8.24 -0.79
C GLU A 132 -13.09 7.12 0.26
N PHE A 133 -12.50 7.36 1.42
CA PHE A 133 -12.57 6.41 2.51
C PHE A 133 -12.49 7.11 3.85
N TYR A 134 -13.25 6.57 4.79
CA TYR A 134 -13.43 7.11 6.12
C TYR A 134 -13.09 6.01 7.14
N ILE A 135 -12.13 6.29 8.01
CA ILE A 135 -11.75 5.39 9.09
C ILE A 135 -12.15 6.06 10.40
N ALA A 136 -12.90 5.33 11.22
CA ALA A 136 -13.20 5.72 12.59
C ALA A 136 -13.18 4.49 13.50
N GLU A 137 -12.66 4.69 14.70
CA GLU A 137 -12.52 3.64 15.71
C GLU A 137 -11.69 2.43 15.22
N GLY A 138 -10.68 2.69 14.40
CA GLY A 138 -9.81 1.64 13.86
C GLY A 138 -10.42 0.80 12.74
N LYS A 139 -11.62 1.17 12.25
CA LYS A 139 -12.36 0.43 11.22
C LYS A 139 -12.72 1.31 10.04
N VAL A 140 -12.77 0.70 8.85
CA VAL A 140 -13.19 1.40 7.63
C VAL A 140 -14.71 1.47 7.63
N GLN A 141 -15.25 2.66 7.90
CA GLN A 141 -16.69 2.88 8.04
C GLN A 141 -17.37 3.11 6.69
N LYS A 142 -16.68 3.79 5.77
CA LYS A 142 -17.15 4.08 4.40
C LYS A 142 -15.98 3.98 3.43
N ALA A 143 -16.23 3.41 2.26
CA ALA A 143 -15.24 3.32 1.19
C ALA A 143 -15.89 3.38 -0.21
N ARG A 144 -15.32 4.20 -1.10
CA ARG A 144 -15.56 4.19 -2.54
C ARG A 144 -14.19 4.18 -3.21
N LEU A 145 -13.89 3.15 -3.98
CA LEU A 145 -12.65 3.06 -4.75
C LEU A 145 -12.96 3.28 -6.23
N ASP A 146 -12.40 4.34 -6.78
CA ASP A 146 -12.51 4.72 -8.18
C ASP A 146 -11.38 4.05 -9.01
N GLU A 147 -10.20 3.90 -8.41
CA GLU A 147 -9.08 3.12 -8.95
C GLU A 147 -8.40 2.32 -7.84
N TYR A 148 -8.07 1.06 -8.08
CA TYR A 148 -7.20 0.30 -7.19
C TYR A 148 -6.25 -0.63 -7.95
N ARG A 149 -4.98 -0.58 -7.54
CA ARG A 149 -3.93 -1.48 -8.00
C ARG A 149 -3.04 -1.90 -6.84
N TRP A 150 -2.81 -3.21 -6.70
CA TRP A 150 -1.89 -3.77 -5.70
C TRP A 150 -0.88 -4.70 -6.37
N GLY A 151 0.39 -4.30 -6.30
CA GLY A 151 1.49 -4.90 -7.05
C GLY A 151 1.17 -5.04 -8.55
N TYR A 152 1.34 -6.26 -9.04
CA TYR A 152 0.90 -6.70 -10.38
C TYR A 152 -0.30 -7.66 -10.33
N ILE A 153 -0.88 -7.87 -9.14
CA ILE A 153 -1.79 -8.99 -8.89
C ILE A 153 -3.24 -8.60 -9.16
N TYR A 154 -3.61 -7.38 -8.81
CA TYR A 154 -4.94 -6.88 -9.09
C TYR A 154 -4.84 -5.45 -9.63
N THR A 155 -5.40 -5.26 -10.82
CA THR A 155 -5.67 -3.95 -11.43
C THR A 155 -7.14 -3.97 -11.76
N GLN A 156 -7.91 -3.06 -11.18
CA GLN A 156 -9.32 -2.89 -11.50
C GLN A 156 -9.49 -2.78 -13.02
N GLN A 157 -10.41 -3.55 -13.59
CA GLN A 157 -10.65 -3.48 -15.03
C GLN A 157 -11.44 -2.22 -15.37
N PRO A 158 -11.22 -1.59 -16.53
CA PRO A 158 -12.02 -0.45 -16.97
C PRO A 158 -13.52 -0.77 -16.94
N GLY A 159 -14.29 -0.02 -16.15
CA GLY A 159 -15.74 -0.20 -16.00
C GLY A 159 -16.17 -1.16 -14.87
N GLU A 160 -15.23 -1.77 -14.16
CA GLU A 160 -15.51 -2.56 -12.95
C GLU A 160 -15.91 -1.62 -11.82
N VAL A 161 -17.09 -1.84 -11.24
CA VAL A 161 -17.55 -1.11 -10.04
C VAL A 161 -17.27 -1.97 -8.83
N ILE A 162 -16.45 -1.48 -7.92
CA ILE A 162 -16.18 -2.13 -6.64
C ILE A 162 -17.27 -1.70 -5.67
N ASP A 163 -18.06 -2.64 -5.17
CA ASP A 163 -19.04 -2.35 -4.13
C ASP A 163 -18.36 -1.92 -2.83
N GLU A 164 -19.09 -1.19 -1.98
CA GLU A 164 -18.55 -0.59 -0.76
C GLU A 164 -17.95 -1.62 0.21
N GLU A 165 -18.55 -2.81 0.34
CA GLU A 165 -18.06 -3.83 1.26
C GLU A 165 -16.75 -4.45 0.75
N THR A 166 -16.66 -4.72 -0.55
CA THR A 166 -15.39 -5.13 -1.18
C THR A 166 -14.32 -4.04 -1.04
N ALA A 167 -14.68 -2.76 -1.23
CA ALA A 167 -13.78 -1.63 -1.07
C ALA A 167 -13.24 -1.52 0.37
N LYS A 168 -14.09 -1.67 1.39
CA LYS A 168 -13.69 -1.74 2.80
C LYS A 168 -12.69 -2.87 3.04
N GLY A 169 -13.02 -4.08 2.57
CA GLY A 169 -12.14 -5.25 2.73
C GLY A 169 -10.77 -5.06 2.08
N ILE A 170 -10.70 -4.39 0.93
CA ILE A 170 -9.43 -4.02 0.28
C ILE A 170 -8.61 -3.08 1.16
N ILE A 171 -9.21 -2.00 1.67
CA ILE A 171 -8.52 -1.01 2.50
C ILE A 171 -8.03 -1.65 3.80
N GLU A 172 -8.90 -2.42 4.47
CA GLU A 172 -8.53 -3.15 5.69
C GLU A 172 -7.37 -4.11 5.46
N ARG A 173 -7.35 -4.80 4.32
CA ARG A 173 -6.24 -5.69 3.95
C ARG A 173 -4.93 -4.93 3.75
N ILE A 174 -4.96 -3.76 3.12
CA ILE A 174 -3.77 -2.91 2.93
C ILE A 174 -3.24 -2.44 4.28
N LEU A 175 -4.11 -1.93 5.15
CA LEU A 175 -3.74 -1.48 6.50
C LEU A 175 -3.14 -2.63 7.33
N GLY A 176 -3.75 -3.82 7.26
CA GLY A 176 -3.22 -5.01 7.91
C GLY A 176 -1.83 -5.40 7.39
N GLN A 177 -1.58 -5.30 6.09
CA GLN A 177 -0.26 -5.58 5.52
C GLN A 177 0.81 -4.55 5.91
N LEU A 178 0.45 -3.27 6.03
CA LEU A 178 1.38 -2.24 6.50
C LEU A 178 1.87 -2.53 7.91
N VAL A 179 0.99 -3.03 8.79
CA VAL A 179 1.35 -3.46 10.14
C VAL A 179 2.11 -4.79 10.13
N GLU A 180 1.66 -5.81 9.37
CA GLU A 180 2.32 -7.12 9.27
C GLU A 180 3.78 -6.99 8.78
N LEU A 181 4.01 -6.12 7.80
CA LEU A 181 5.33 -5.85 7.23
C LEU A 181 6.14 -4.83 8.03
N LYS A 182 5.62 -4.35 9.17
CA LYS A 182 6.27 -3.41 10.10
C LYS A 182 6.58 -2.04 9.49
N PHE A 183 5.81 -1.61 8.48
CA PHE A 183 5.92 -0.27 7.91
C PHE A 183 5.16 0.79 8.72
N MET A 184 4.20 0.37 9.55
CA MET A 184 3.48 1.24 10.47
C MET A 184 3.56 0.67 11.89
N PRO A 185 3.87 1.48 12.91
CA PRO A 185 4.02 0.99 14.29
C PRO A 185 2.67 0.59 14.92
N ALA A 186 1.58 1.22 14.50
CA ALA A 186 0.22 0.95 14.95
C ALA A 186 -0.76 1.08 13.77
N GLY A 187 -2.01 0.67 13.95
CA GLY A 187 -3.08 0.94 12.98
C GLY A 187 -3.45 2.43 12.91
N ILE A 188 -4.42 2.75 12.06
CA ILE A 188 -5.01 4.08 11.97
C ILE A 188 -6.29 4.07 12.81
N GLN A 189 -6.40 4.95 13.82
CA GLN A 189 -7.60 5.11 14.64
C GLN A 189 -8.68 5.88 13.89
N SER A 190 -8.32 7.01 13.29
CA SER A 190 -9.20 7.80 12.45
C SER A 190 -8.45 8.37 11.25
N LEU A 191 -9.15 8.40 10.11
CA LEU A 191 -8.72 9.07 8.91
C LEU A 191 -9.94 9.69 8.26
N GLU A 192 -9.88 11.01 8.13
CA GLU A 192 -10.89 11.80 7.43
C GLU A 192 -10.19 12.64 6.38
N HIS A 193 -10.84 12.83 5.23
CA HIS A 193 -10.28 13.71 4.21
C HIS A 193 -11.36 14.51 3.51
N SER A 194 -10.91 15.66 3.02
CA SER A 194 -11.63 16.63 2.21
C SER A 194 -10.67 17.14 1.14
N PRO A 195 -11.15 17.81 0.09
CA PRO A 195 -10.29 18.37 -0.97
C PRO A 195 -9.11 19.22 -0.47
N SER A 196 -9.21 19.82 0.71
CA SER A 196 -8.22 20.75 1.26
C SER A 196 -7.43 20.21 2.46
N GLN A 197 -7.88 19.12 3.07
CA GLN A 197 -7.36 18.67 4.36
C GLN A 197 -7.57 17.18 4.55
N ILE A 198 -6.51 16.51 5.00
CA ILE A 198 -6.50 15.12 5.45
C ILE A 198 -6.11 15.13 6.92
N SER A 199 -6.95 14.53 7.75
CA SER A 199 -6.73 14.36 9.18
C SER A 199 -6.47 12.91 9.52
N VAL A 200 -5.43 12.64 10.32
CA VAL A 200 -5.01 11.28 10.68
C VAL A 200 -4.67 11.22 12.16
N LYS A 201 -5.22 10.20 12.82
CA LYS A 201 -4.87 9.77 14.17
C LYS A 201 -4.50 8.29 14.16
N LEU A 202 -3.36 7.96 14.76
CA LEU A 202 -2.93 6.56 14.91
C LEU A 202 -3.66 5.87 16.06
N SER A 203 -3.76 4.55 16.00
CA SER A 203 -4.24 3.74 17.12
C SER A 203 -3.25 3.83 18.29
N PRO A 204 -3.75 3.91 19.54
CA PRO A 204 -2.88 3.84 20.71
C PRO A 204 -2.15 2.50 20.75
N GLN A 205 -0.88 2.53 21.15
CA GLN A 205 -0.03 1.33 21.31
C GLN A 205 -0.31 0.61 22.63
#